data_AF-A0A928FLM0-F1
#
_entry.id   AF-A0A928FLM0-F1
#
_cell.length_a   1.000
_cell.length_b   1.000
_cell.length_c   1.000
_cell.angle_alpha   90.00
_cell.angle_beta   90.00
_cell.angle_gamma   90.00
#
_symmetry.space_group_name_H-M   'P 1'
#
loop_
_entity.id
_entity.type
_entity.pdbx_description
1 polymer ?
#
loop_
_entity_poly.entity_id
_entity_poly.type
_entity_poly.pdbx_seq_one_letter_code
_entity_poly.pdbx_strand_id
1 'polypeptide(L)'
;MNNVITKERLERARTERSAMREAFYEEHADKLGKETIDAFRDFCTLYDEGLYIWLAGLWQPEIGGFYYSEGGRDIETMLPDLESTRQAVVFIKESGLAMDFGRGKFEAVSPKMQEKIIVFVKSCQDKESGYFYHPQWKKRISTSRRGRDLGWAVYLMKEFGGSLDYPTPLERSFSGKASVALPDHLKSTEAFKKYLNERDFLHNSYPVGNLLQAQCSQIIAAGEEYVNILINHINERQNPETGVWGEVVNYDSVNGLMKLVLVYAACKRPVPNAMAALESCVKAAMSDEEITFVCQFYNPIVTIANLIDIVASRNGAEAGKTLREKMKELAPDMIRVTKEKVLLCRKRDGSFSYNPNHSCFVSQGAPVTDQNMNEGDVNASCISSTGMTGHFTRIFGIPDMPLFCAEDAKIFHELLKNSKVYSKTKARPLWMDEWMAKSPELK
;
A
#
# COMPACT_ATOMS: atom_id res chain seq x y z
N MET A 1 -11.49 26.80 8.47
CA MET A 1 -11.67 25.50 9.14
C MET A 1 -12.05 25.65 10.62
N ASN A 2 -11.76 26.78 11.27
CA ASN A 2 -11.87 26.95 12.74
C ASN A 2 -13.28 26.86 13.36
N ASN A 3 -14.38 26.89 12.60
CA ASN A 3 -15.73 26.80 13.17
C ASN A 3 -16.29 25.36 13.22
N VAL A 4 -15.59 24.39 12.61
CA VAL A 4 -16.07 23.01 12.47
C VAL A 4 -15.60 22.13 13.63
N ILE A 5 -14.37 22.37 14.11
CA ILE A 5 -13.72 21.58 15.15
C ILE A 5 -13.79 22.35 16.47
N THR A 6 -14.68 21.95 17.38
CA THR A 6 -14.69 22.46 18.75
C THR A 6 -13.87 21.54 19.66
N LYS A 7 -13.30 22.10 20.73
CA LYS A 7 -12.57 21.33 21.75
C LYS A 7 -13.45 20.21 22.34
N GLU A 8 -14.72 20.51 22.58
CA GLU A 8 -15.71 19.56 23.12
C GLU A 8 -15.93 18.37 22.20
N ARG A 9 -16.02 18.59 20.88
CA ARG A 9 -16.17 17.51 19.89
C ARG A 9 -14.94 16.61 19.83
N LEU A 10 -13.74 17.19 19.84
CA LEU A 10 -12.50 16.42 19.87
C LEU A 10 -12.41 15.56 21.14
N GLU A 11 -12.78 16.12 22.29
CA GLU A 11 -12.75 15.37 23.54
C GLU A 11 -13.75 14.22 23.58
N ARG A 12 -14.96 14.45 23.04
CA ARG A 12 -15.94 13.40 22.81
C ARG A 12 -15.39 12.30 21.88
N ALA A 13 -14.78 12.67 20.76
CA ALA A 13 -14.23 11.72 19.80
C ALA A 13 -13.11 10.87 20.40
N ARG A 14 -12.21 11.47 21.20
CA ARG A 14 -11.18 10.75 21.97
C ARG A 14 -11.79 9.74 22.94
N THR A 15 -12.81 10.13 23.69
CA THR A 15 -13.51 9.24 24.63
C THR A 15 -14.16 8.06 23.90
N GLU A 16 -14.92 8.33 22.83
CA GLU A 16 -15.59 7.28 22.04
C GLU A 16 -14.58 6.34 21.36
N ARG A 17 -13.47 6.88 20.84
CA ARG A 17 -12.37 6.10 20.23
C ARG A 17 -11.67 5.20 21.23
N SER A 18 -11.45 5.66 22.47
CA SER A 18 -10.92 4.81 23.54
C SER A 18 -11.87 3.67 23.86
N ALA A 19 -13.16 3.96 24.05
CA ALA A 19 -14.18 2.94 24.34
C ALA A 19 -14.32 1.90 23.21
N MET A 20 -14.30 2.36 21.95
CA MET A 20 -14.34 1.50 20.77
C MET A 20 -13.16 0.52 20.72
N ARG A 21 -11.94 0.99 21.00
CA ARG A 21 -10.74 0.14 21.01
C ARG A 21 -10.77 -0.88 22.15
N GLU A 22 -11.19 -0.47 23.35
CA GLU A 22 -11.35 -1.39 24.48
C GLU A 22 -12.39 -2.49 24.20
N ALA A 23 -13.54 -2.13 23.61
CA ALA A 23 -14.53 -3.13 23.18
C ALA A 23 -13.96 -4.11 22.14
N PHE A 24 -13.16 -3.64 21.18
CA PHE A 24 -12.47 -4.49 20.21
C PHE A 24 -11.49 -5.46 20.88
N TYR A 25 -10.72 -4.99 21.88
CA TYR A 25 -9.81 -5.86 22.63
C TYR A 25 -10.53 -6.90 23.48
N GLU A 26 -11.64 -6.54 24.10
CA GLU A 26 -12.48 -7.46 24.86
C GLU A 26 -13.09 -8.55 23.96
N GLU A 27 -13.60 -8.17 22.77
CA GLU A 27 -14.17 -9.08 21.77
C GLU A 27 -13.15 -10.12 21.27
N HIS A 28 -11.86 -9.76 21.25
CA HIS A 28 -10.79 -10.57 20.66
C HIS A 28 -9.73 -11.03 21.66
N ALA A 29 -10.05 -10.98 22.96
CA ALA A 29 -9.10 -11.29 24.03
C ALA A 29 -8.55 -12.72 23.97
N ASP A 30 -9.35 -13.68 23.49
CA ASP A 30 -8.99 -15.09 23.32
C ASP A 30 -7.89 -15.30 22.28
N LYS A 31 -7.86 -14.46 21.24
CA LYS A 31 -6.87 -14.56 20.15
C LYS A 31 -5.62 -13.73 20.40
N LEU A 32 -5.78 -12.56 21.01
CA LEU A 32 -4.69 -11.62 21.24
C LEU A 32 -3.87 -11.96 22.49
N GLY A 33 -4.54 -12.32 23.59
CA GLY A 33 -3.89 -12.41 24.90
C GLY A 33 -3.48 -11.04 25.46
N LYS A 34 -3.18 -11.00 26.77
CA LYS A 34 -2.97 -9.75 27.52
C LYS A 34 -1.80 -8.92 26.98
N GLU A 35 -0.65 -9.54 26.75
CA GLU A 35 0.57 -8.81 26.35
C GLU A 35 0.44 -8.16 24.96
N THR A 36 -0.22 -8.84 24.03
CA THR A 36 -0.52 -8.31 22.70
C THR A 36 -1.51 -7.14 22.79
N ILE A 37 -2.55 -7.26 23.63
CA ILE A 37 -3.50 -6.16 23.85
C ILE A 37 -2.77 -4.94 24.41
N ASP A 38 -1.90 -5.12 25.41
CA ASP A 38 -1.13 -4.02 25.98
C ASP A 38 -0.19 -3.37 24.94
N ALA A 39 0.44 -4.18 24.08
CA ALA A 39 1.24 -3.68 22.96
C ALA A 39 0.39 -2.90 21.95
N PHE A 40 -0.81 -3.38 21.59
CA PHE A 40 -1.72 -2.66 20.70
C PHE A 40 -2.24 -1.36 21.29
N ARG A 41 -2.60 -1.33 22.58
CA ARG A 41 -2.98 -0.11 23.29
C ARG A 41 -1.90 0.95 23.14
N ASP A 42 -0.65 0.57 23.42
CA ASP A 42 0.48 1.46 23.32
C ASP A 42 0.77 1.88 21.86
N PHE A 43 0.69 0.97 20.91
CA PHE A 43 0.86 1.26 19.48
C PHE A 43 -0.20 2.23 18.95
N CYS A 44 -1.46 2.08 19.38
CA CYS A 44 -2.56 2.91 18.89
C CYS A 44 -2.59 4.32 19.47
N THR A 45 -1.73 4.64 20.43
CA THR A 45 -1.48 6.03 20.87
C THR A 45 -0.91 6.90 19.75
N LEU A 46 -0.33 6.30 18.71
CA LEU A 46 0.18 6.99 17.53
C LEU A 46 -0.91 7.66 16.68
N TYR A 47 -2.17 7.25 16.83
CA TYR A 47 -3.27 7.65 15.95
C TYR A 47 -4.24 8.58 16.68
N ASP A 48 -3.96 9.88 16.56
CA ASP A 48 -4.78 10.99 17.06
C ASP A 48 -5.58 11.66 15.93
N GLU A 49 -6.36 12.67 16.28
CA GLU A 49 -7.12 13.47 15.31
C GLU A 49 -6.25 14.23 14.29
N GLY A 50 -4.98 14.49 14.61
CA GLY A 50 -4.06 15.17 13.73
C GLY A 50 -3.92 14.44 12.39
N LEU A 51 -3.92 13.10 12.44
CA LEU A 51 -3.77 12.26 11.24
C LEU A 51 -4.92 12.45 10.24
N TYR A 52 -6.19 12.39 10.67
CA TYR A 52 -7.30 12.56 9.74
C TYR A 52 -7.55 14.02 9.37
N ILE A 53 -7.24 14.97 10.26
CA ILE A 53 -7.30 16.41 9.95
C ILE A 53 -6.31 16.74 8.83
N TRP A 54 -5.08 16.23 8.95
CA TRP A 54 -4.07 16.35 7.91
C TRP A 54 -4.54 15.74 6.58
N LEU A 55 -5.07 14.51 6.60
CA LEU A 55 -5.54 13.86 5.38
C LEU A 55 -6.68 14.66 4.71
N ALA A 56 -7.62 15.19 5.50
CA ALA A 56 -8.67 16.06 4.98
C ALA A 56 -8.09 17.34 4.33
N GLY A 57 -6.96 17.83 4.86
CA GLY A 57 -6.17 18.92 4.32
C GLY A 57 -5.56 18.64 2.93
N LEU A 58 -5.50 17.38 2.49
CA LEU A 58 -4.97 17.00 1.18
C LEU A 58 -6.04 16.80 0.11
N TRP A 59 -7.33 16.89 0.47
CA TRP A 59 -8.42 16.77 -0.49
C TRP A 59 -8.52 18.00 -1.40
N GLN A 60 -8.61 17.77 -2.72
CA GLN A 60 -8.84 18.81 -3.72
C GLN A 60 -10.29 18.71 -4.25
N PRO A 61 -11.19 19.64 -3.88
CA PRO A 61 -12.63 19.51 -4.15
C PRO A 61 -13.08 19.79 -5.60
N GLU A 62 -12.26 20.46 -6.41
CA GLU A 62 -12.59 20.81 -7.80
C GLU A 62 -12.25 19.68 -8.79
N ILE A 63 -11.03 19.14 -8.64
CA ILE A 63 -10.46 18.04 -9.41
C ILE A 63 -11.08 16.73 -8.96
N GLY A 64 -11.12 16.46 -7.64
CA GLY A 64 -11.64 15.21 -7.10
C GLY A 64 -10.57 14.18 -6.75
N GLY A 65 -9.44 14.61 -6.18
CA GLY A 65 -8.37 13.71 -5.76
C GLY A 65 -7.64 14.21 -4.52
N PHE A 66 -6.73 13.38 -4.00
CA PHE A 66 -5.85 13.74 -2.90
C PHE A 66 -4.45 14.07 -3.40
N TYR A 67 -3.86 15.12 -2.85
CA TYR A 67 -2.43 15.39 -3.00
C TYR A 67 -1.60 14.37 -2.23
N TYR A 68 -0.34 14.19 -2.65
CA TYR A 68 0.61 13.29 -1.99
C TYR A 68 1.00 13.76 -0.59
N SER A 69 1.19 15.07 -0.41
CA SER A 69 1.57 15.73 0.84
C SER A 69 1.24 17.23 0.77
N GLU A 70 1.53 17.99 1.83
CA GLU A 70 1.29 19.43 1.87
C GLU A 70 2.16 20.22 0.87
N GLY A 71 3.44 19.88 0.75
CA GLY A 71 4.34 20.45 -0.27
C GLY A 71 3.86 20.19 -1.69
N GLY A 72 3.27 19.02 -1.96
CA GLY A 72 2.60 18.73 -3.23
C GLY A 72 1.30 19.52 -3.44
N ARG A 73 0.56 19.81 -2.36
CA ARG A 73 -0.66 20.63 -2.41
C ARG A 73 -0.36 22.10 -2.72
N ASP A 74 0.73 22.61 -2.16
CA ASP A 74 1.02 24.05 -2.11
C ASP A 74 1.84 24.54 -3.32
N ILE A 75 2.21 23.66 -4.25
CA ILE A 75 2.94 23.97 -5.49
C ILE A 75 2.03 23.90 -6.72
N GLU A 76 2.05 24.97 -7.55
CA GLU A 76 1.16 25.10 -8.72
C GLU A 76 1.29 23.95 -9.73
N THR A 77 2.53 23.48 -9.95
CA THR A 77 2.83 22.41 -10.91
C THR A 77 2.52 21.00 -10.42
N MET A 78 2.09 20.85 -9.15
CA MET A 78 1.71 19.59 -8.55
C MET A 78 0.19 19.53 -8.37
N LEU A 79 -0.39 18.38 -8.70
CA LEU A 79 -1.81 18.07 -8.75
C LEU A 79 -2.03 16.74 -8.02
N PRO A 80 -3.28 16.46 -7.59
CA PRO A 80 -3.65 15.15 -7.10
C PRO A 80 -3.29 14.05 -8.10
N ASP A 81 -2.95 12.87 -7.56
CA ASP A 81 -2.61 11.71 -8.37
C ASP A 81 -3.41 10.46 -7.94
N LEU A 82 -3.34 9.41 -8.77
CA LEU A 82 -4.15 8.20 -8.60
C LEU A 82 -3.65 7.33 -7.43
N GLU A 83 -2.35 7.36 -7.14
CA GLU A 83 -1.77 6.65 -5.99
C GLU A 83 -2.31 7.23 -4.70
N SER A 84 -2.08 8.53 -4.52
CA SER A 84 -2.46 9.26 -3.31
C SER A 84 -3.97 9.19 -3.10
N THR A 85 -4.75 9.33 -4.18
CA THR A 85 -6.21 9.22 -4.11
C THR A 85 -6.65 7.81 -3.70
N ARG A 86 -6.08 6.75 -4.31
CA ARG A 86 -6.42 5.37 -3.94
C ARG A 86 -6.02 5.07 -2.50
N GLN A 87 -4.85 5.49 -2.08
CA GLN A 87 -4.35 5.23 -0.73
C GLN A 87 -5.16 5.98 0.32
N ALA A 88 -5.50 7.24 0.09
CA ALA A 88 -6.42 8.00 0.94
C ALA A 88 -7.79 7.32 1.05
N VAL A 89 -8.37 6.84 -0.06
CA VAL A 89 -9.66 6.12 -0.06
C VAL A 89 -9.59 4.83 0.75
N VAL A 90 -8.50 4.07 0.61
CA VAL A 90 -8.26 2.85 1.40
C VAL A 90 -8.12 3.19 2.88
N PHE A 91 -7.34 4.21 3.23
CA PHE A 91 -7.23 4.67 4.60
C PHE A 91 -8.59 5.07 5.18
N ILE A 92 -9.39 5.87 4.46
CA ILE A 92 -10.73 6.27 4.92
C ILE A 92 -11.60 5.04 5.20
N LYS A 93 -11.53 4.02 4.33
CA LYS A 93 -12.25 2.76 4.46
C LYS A 93 -11.82 1.97 5.70
N GLU A 94 -10.52 1.72 5.82
CA GLU A 94 -9.95 0.80 6.79
C GLU A 94 -9.81 1.42 8.19
N SER A 95 -9.72 2.74 8.27
CA SER A 95 -9.53 3.45 9.54
C SER A 95 -10.82 3.73 10.32
N GLY A 96 -12.00 3.47 9.73
CA GLY A 96 -13.30 3.78 10.36
C GLY A 96 -13.81 5.20 10.08
N LEU A 97 -13.23 5.94 9.12
CA LEU A 97 -13.69 7.28 8.73
C LEU A 97 -14.82 7.25 7.67
N ALA A 98 -15.23 6.08 7.23
CA ALA A 98 -16.42 5.88 6.41
C ALA A 98 -17.70 6.17 7.20
N MET A 99 -18.70 6.84 6.59
CA MET A 99 -19.95 7.24 7.24
C MET A 99 -20.95 6.10 7.47
N ASP A 100 -20.79 4.95 6.81
CA ASP A 100 -21.66 3.79 7.01
C ASP A 100 -20.85 2.57 7.49
N PHE A 101 -21.22 2.10 8.68
CA PHE A 101 -20.64 0.93 9.34
C PHE A 101 -21.27 -0.39 8.85
N GLY A 102 -22.18 -0.32 7.87
CA GLY A 102 -22.74 -1.48 7.17
C GLY A 102 -21.79 -2.07 6.13
N ARG A 103 -21.25 -3.26 6.41
CA ARG A 103 -20.44 -4.05 5.45
C ARG A 103 -21.22 -4.31 4.16
N GLY A 104 -21.05 -3.49 3.12
CA GLY A 104 -21.62 -3.80 1.81
C GLY A 104 -21.65 -2.69 0.76
N LYS A 105 -21.62 -1.41 1.16
CA LYS A 105 -21.54 -0.29 0.21
C LYS A 105 -20.61 0.79 0.75
N PHE A 106 -19.69 1.26 -0.08
CA PHE A 106 -18.82 2.38 0.25
C PHE A 106 -19.63 3.68 0.22
N GLU A 107 -20.47 3.91 1.22
CA GLU A 107 -21.11 5.22 1.50
C GLU A 107 -20.15 6.14 2.28
N ALA A 108 -18.85 5.82 2.23
CA ALA A 108 -17.77 6.43 3.00
C ALA A 108 -17.41 7.86 2.56
N VAL A 109 -18.05 8.39 1.52
CA VAL A 109 -17.83 9.73 0.98
C VAL A 109 -19.17 10.31 0.52
N SER A 110 -19.33 11.63 0.59
CA SER A 110 -20.52 12.27 0.03
C SER A 110 -20.68 11.91 -1.46
N PRO A 111 -21.90 11.78 -2.01
CA PRO A 111 -22.12 11.47 -3.43
C PRO A 111 -21.35 12.43 -4.37
N LYS A 112 -21.20 13.69 -3.97
CA LYS A 112 -20.40 14.69 -4.68
C LYS A 112 -18.92 14.34 -4.75
N MET A 113 -18.34 13.83 -3.66
CA MET A 113 -16.93 13.40 -3.63
C MET A 113 -16.72 12.14 -4.48
N GLN A 114 -17.64 11.18 -4.41
CA GLN A 114 -17.64 10.00 -5.29
C GLN A 114 -17.65 10.39 -6.77
N GLU A 115 -18.59 11.27 -7.16
CA GLU A 115 -18.68 11.78 -8.53
C GLU A 115 -17.37 12.47 -8.95
N LYS A 116 -16.81 13.32 -8.08
CA LYS A 116 -15.55 14.01 -8.33
C LYS A 116 -14.38 13.06 -8.54
N ILE A 117 -14.26 11.99 -7.75
CA ILE A 117 -13.22 10.97 -7.93
C ILE A 117 -13.41 10.23 -9.26
N ILE A 118 -14.64 9.85 -9.62
CA ILE A 118 -14.92 9.20 -10.91
C ILE A 118 -14.50 10.10 -12.07
N VAL A 119 -14.87 11.39 -12.04
CA VAL A 119 -14.50 12.37 -13.06
C VAL A 119 -12.98 12.53 -13.14
N PHE A 120 -12.30 12.63 -11.99
CA PHE A 120 -10.84 12.70 -11.92
C PHE A 120 -10.18 11.48 -12.57
N VAL A 121 -10.60 10.26 -12.22
CA VAL A 121 -10.05 9.02 -12.78
C VAL A 121 -10.24 8.96 -14.29
N LYS A 122 -11.44 9.30 -14.78
CA LYS A 122 -11.74 9.36 -16.22
C LYS A 122 -10.88 10.39 -16.95
N SER A 123 -10.65 11.55 -16.34
CA SER A 123 -9.81 12.61 -16.93
C SER A 123 -8.36 12.19 -17.15
N CYS A 124 -7.89 11.18 -16.41
CA CYS A 124 -6.55 10.62 -16.59
C CYS A 124 -6.52 9.55 -17.69
N GLN A 125 -7.65 9.03 -18.18
CA GLN A 125 -7.66 7.91 -19.10
C GLN A 125 -7.33 8.33 -20.55
N ASP A 126 -6.28 7.75 -21.12
CA ASP A 126 -5.88 7.98 -22.50
C ASP A 126 -6.69 7.10 -23.46
N LYS A 127 -7.38 7.75 -24.40
CA LYS A 127 -8.27 7.10 -25.39
C LYS A 127 -7.57 6.04 -26.24
N GLU A 128 -6.33 6.31 -26.64
CA GLU A 128 -5.60 5.47 -27.60
C GLU A 128 -5.15 4.16 -26.94
N SER A 129 -4.50 4.27 -25.78
CA SER A 129 -3.85 3.15 -25.12
C SER A 129 -4.70 2.48 -24.04
N GLY A 130 -5.67 3.20 -23.46
CA GLY A 130 -6.46 2.75 -22.30
C GLY A 130 -5.71 2.83 -20.96
N TYR A 131 -4.45 3.28 -20.97
CA TYR A 131 -3.69 3.58 -19.74
C TYR A 131 -4.10 4.94 -19.14
N PHE A 132 -3.60 5.21 -17.93
CA PHE A 132 -3.91 6.43 -17.18
C PHE A 132 -2.66 7.30 -17.05
N TYR A 133 -2.79 8.58 -17.36
CA TYR A 133 -1.71 9.56 -17.35
C TYR A 133 -2.21 10.87 -16.74
N HIS A 134 -1.50 11.38 -15.74
CA HIS A 134 -1.85 12.63 -15.07
C HIS A 134 -1.52 13.84 -15.95
N PRO A 135 -2.32 14.93 -15.92
CA PRO A 135 -2.04 16.13 -16.72
C PRO A 135 -0.64 16.71 -16.54
N GLN A 136 -0.10 16.63 -15.32
CA GLN A 136 1.21 17.18 -14.95
C GLN A 136 2.41 16.38 -15.48
N TRP A 137 2.27 15.06 -15.67
CA TRP A 137 3.36 14.20 -16.16
C TRP A 137 3.12 13.72 -17.59
N LYS A 138 1.86 13.73 -18.07
CA LYS A 138 1.47 13.15 -19.36
C LYS A 138 2.00 11.71 -19.46
N LYS A 139 2.49 11.31 -20.64
CA LYS A 139 3.11 9.99 -20.88
C LYS A 139 4.53 9.88 -20.30
N ARG A 140 5.04 10.89 -19.59
CA ARG A 140 6.41 10.92 -19.03
C ARG A 140 6.49 10.23 -17.67
N ILE A 141 6.11 8.95 -17.63
CA ILE A 141 6.13 8.13 -16.41
C ILE A 141 6.76 6.77 -16.72
N SER A 142 7.37 6.15 -15.70
CA SER A 142 7.96 4.82 -15.83
C SER A 142 6.92 3.76 -16.22
N THR A 143 7.36 2.66 -16.83
CA THR A 143 6.49 1.50 -17.11
C THR A 143 5.83 0.97 -15.83
N SER A 144 6.56 1.00 -14.70
CA SER A 144 6.03 0.60 -13.39
C SER A 144 4.89 1.51 -12.93
N ARG A 145 5.09 2.84 -12.99
CA ARG A 145 4.05 3.81 -12.63
C ARG A 145 2.80 3.65 -13.50
N ARG A 146 2.98 3.55 -14.82
CA ARG A 146 1.89 3.33 -15.78
C ARG A 146 1.05 2.09 -15.43
N GLY A 147 1.70 0.98 -15.05
CA GLY A 147 1.03 -0.24 -14.62
C GLY A 147 0.28 -0.07 -13.28
N ARG A 148 0.87 0.64 -12.31
CA ARG A 148 0.21 0.92 -11.03
C ARG A 148 -0.99 1.84 -11.15
N ASP A 149 -0.85 2.94 -11.90
CA ASP A 149 -1.93 3.90 -12.12
C ASP A 149 -3.15 3.23 -12.79
N LEU A 150 -2.93 2.28 -13.72
CA LEU A 150 -3.99 1.43 -14.25
C LEU A 150 -4.70 0.64 -13.13
N GLY A 151 -3.95 -0.04 -12.28
CA GLY A 151 -4.51 -0.81 -11.16
C GLY A 151 -5.30 0.06 -10.17
N TRP A 152 -4.77 1.23 -9.82
CA TRP A 152 -5.44 2.17 -8.91
C TRP A 152 -6.69 2.80 -9.52
N ALA A 153 -6.66 3.17 -10.79
CA ALA A 153 -7.83 3.67 -11.50
C ALA A 153 -8.95 2.63 -11.54
N VAL A 154 -8.63 1.38 -11.90
CA VAL A 154 -9.62 0.28 -11.92
C VAL A 154 -10.19 0.03 -10.52
N TYR A 155 -9.34 0.06 -9.49
CA TYR A 155 -9.78 -0.05 -8.10
C TYR A 155 -10.78 1.05 -7.73
N LEU A 156 -10.42 2.32 -7.95
CA LEU A 156 -11.26 3.47 -7.63
C LEU A 156 -12.60 3.41 -8.37
N MET A 157 -12.59 3.07 -9.65
CA MET A 157 -13.82 2.97 -10.45
C MET A 157 -14.73 1.86 -9.94
N LYS A 158 -14.17 0.69 -9.60
CA LYS A 158 -14.93 -0.39 -8.98
C LYS A 158 -15.51 0.00 -7.62
N GLU A 159 -14.70 0.60 -6.75
CA GLU A 159 -15.10 1.00 -5.40
C GLU A 159 -16.25 2.02 -5.44
N PHE A 160 -16.22 2.94 -6.40
CA PHE A 160 -17.20 4.00 -6.57
C PHE A 160 -18.32 3.68 -7.58
N GLY A 161 -18.40 2.45 -8.09
CA GLY A 161 -19.43 2.06 -9.06
C GLY A 161 -19.37 2.83 -10.40
N GLY A 162 -18.21 3.38 -10.75
CA GLY A 162 -17.97 4.02 -12.04
C GLY A 162 -17.62 3.02 -13.14
N SER A 163 -17.74 3.45 -14.39
CA SER A 163 -17.28 2.71 -15.58
C SER A 163 -16.21 3.49 -16.34
N LEU A 164 -15.22 2.78 -16.90
CA LEU A 164 -14.19 3.38 -17.74
C LEU A 164 -14.77 3.87 -19.07
N ASP A 165 -14.26 4.99 -19.58
CA ASP A 165 -14.70 5.55 -20.87
C ASP A 165 -14.09 4.77 -22.05
N TYR A 166 -12.91 4.20 -21.84
CA TYR A 166 -12.19 3.42 -22.83
C TYR A 166 -11.80 2.04 -22.29
N PRO A 167 -11.68 1.01 -23.15
CA PRO A 167 -11.16 -0.29 -22.73
C PRO A 167 -9.72 -0.18 -22.23
N THR A 168 -9.41 -0.93 -21.18
CA THR A 168 -8.05 -1.11 -20.65
C THR A 168 -7.15 -1.82 -21.66
N PRO A 169 -5.81 -1.77 -21.50
CA PRO A 169 -4.88 -2.49 -22.36
C PRO A 169 -5.16 -4.01 -22.41
N LEU A 170 -5.57 -4.58 -21.27
CA LEU A 170 -5.91 -6.01 -21.18
C LEU A 170 -7.18 -6.33 -21.99
N GLU A 171 -8.25 -5.54 -21.85
CA GLU A 171 -9.49 -5.72 -22.63
C GLU A 171 -9.27 -5.53 -24.14
N ARG A 172 -8.33 -4.65 -24.53
CA ARG A 172 -7.93 -4.48 -25.94
C ARG A 172 -7.23 -5.70 -26.51
N SER A 173 -6.40 -6.37 -25.69
CA SER A 173 -5.72 -7.60 -26.08
C SER A 173 -6.70 -8.76 -26.32
N PHE A 174 -7.77 -8.85 -25.52
CA PHE A 174 -8.80 -9.89 -25.66
C PHE A 174 -9.80 -9.64 -26.79
N SER A 175 -10.00 -8.38 -27.20
CA SER A 175 -10.95 -8.04 -28.27
C SER A 175 -10.38 -8.17 -29.69
N GLY A 176 -9.17 -8.70 -29.85
CA GLY A 176 -8.50 -8.86 -31.16
C GLY A 176 -8.13 -7.55 -31.84
N LYS A 177 -8.40 -6.40 -31.22
CA LYS A 177 -8.07 -5.06 -31.73
C LYS A 177 -6.63 -4.65 -31.42
N ALA A 178 -5.92 -5.41 -30.60
CA ALA A 178 -4.48 -5.33 -30.42
C ALA A 178 -3.89 -6.75 -30.42
N SER A 179 -3.02 -7.05 -31.38
CA SER A 179 -2.13 -8.22 -31.28
C SER A 179 -1.11 -7.94 -30.18
N VAL A 180 -1.48 -8.13 -28.91
CA VAL A 180 -0.46 -8.19 -27.87
C VAL A 180 0.22 -9.54 -28.05
N ALA A 181 1.23 -9.55 -28.93
CA ALA A 181 2.13 -10.67 -29.05
C ALA A 181 2.63 -11.00 -27.64
N LEU A 182 2.59 -12.30 -27.28
CA LEU A 182 3.21 -12.76 -26.05
C LEU A 182 4.64 -12.21 -26.00
N PRO A 183 5.08 -11.69 -24.84
CA PRO A 183 6.46 -11.30 -24.65
C PRO A 183 7.40 -12.40 -25.15
N ASP A 184 8.57 -12.05 -25.68
CA ASP A 184 9.47 -13.03 -26.31
C ASP A 184 9.79 -14.23 -25.41
N HIS A 185 9.91 -14.00 -24.09
CA HIS A 185 10.16 -15.04 -23.11
C HIS A 185 8.98 -15.99 -22.85
N LEU A 186 7.76 -15.68 -23.31
CA LEU A 186 6.58 -16.54 -23.21
C LEU A 186 6.20 -17.20 -24.55
N LYS A 187 7.06 -17.08 -25.58
CA LYS A 187 6.83 -17.72 -26.89
C LYS A 187 7.17 -19.21 -26.88
N SER A 188 8.05 -19.66 -26.00
CA SER A 188 8.34 -21.07 -25.76
C SER A 188 8.82 -21.29 -24.32
N THR A 189 8.76 -22.53 -23.84
CA THR A 189 9.18 -22.87 -22.48
C THR A 189 10.71 -22.78 -22.32
N GLU A 190 11.47 -23.00 -23.38
CA GLU A 190 12.93 -22.80 -23.41
C GLU A 190 13.28 -21.31 -23.28
N ALA A 191 12.59 -20.44 -24.02
CA ALA A 191 12.76 -19.00 -23.90
C ALA A 191 12.43 -18.52 -22.48
N PHE A 192 11.39 -19.11 -21.86
CA PHE A 192 11.01 -18.76 -20.49
C PHE A 192 12.03 -19.21 -19.46
N LYS A 193 12.52 -20.46 -19.55
CA LYS A 193 13.59 -20.97 -18.68
C LYS A 193 14.85 -20.12 -18.80
N LYS A 194 15.24 -19.75 -20.02
CA LYS A 194 16.37 -18.85 -20.27
C LYS A 194 16.16 -17.49 -19.59
N TYR A 195 14.98 -16.91 -19.79
CA TYR A 195 14.59 -15.64 -19.16
C TYR A 195 14.68 -15.67 -17.64
N LEU A 196 14.26 -16.76 -17.00
CA LEU A 196 14.36 -16.93 -15.54
C LEU A 196 15.81 -17.10 -15.09
N ASN A 197 16.61 -17.89 -15.81
CA ASN A 197 18.03 -18.12 -15.50
C ASN A 197 18.90 -16.85 -15.59
N GLU A 198 18.49 -15.87 -16.40
CA GLU A 198 19.16 -14.56 -16.53
C GLU A 198 18.85 -13.59 -15.37
N ARG A 199 18.07 -14.02 -14.36
CA ARG A 199 17.71 -13.19 -13.21
C ARG A 199 18.56 -13.53 -11.99
N ASP A 200 19.09 -12.48 -11.38
CA ASP A 200 19.91 -12.58 -10.17
C ASP A 200 19.03 -12.60 -8.92
N PHE A 201 18.48 -13.76 -8.58
CA PHE A 201 17.70 -13.94 -7.36
C PHE A 201 18.55 -13.79 -6.09
N LEU A 202 19.86 -14.05 -6.16
CA LEU A 202 20.71 -14.10 -4.98
C LEU A 202 20.98 -12.70 -4.43
N HIS A 203 21.25 -11.73 -5.31
CA HIS A 203 21.56 -10.36 -4.89
C HIS A 203 20.44 -9.36 -5.22
N ASN A 204 19.46 -9.74 -6.05
CA ASN A 204 18.40 -8.84 -6.53
C ASN A 204 17.00 -9.45 -6.40
N SER A 205 16.72 -10.18 -5.31
CA SER A 205 15.42 -10.85 -5.11
C SER A 205 14.22 -9.90 -5.12
N TYR A 206 14.34 -8.66 -4.62
CA TYR A 206 13.25 -7.69 -4.68
C TYR A 206 12.90 -7.24 -6.12
N PRO A 207 13.83 -6.69 -6.92
CA PRO A 207 13.55 -6.34 -8.32
C PRO A 207 13.01 -7.53 -9.12
N VAL A 208 13.60 -8.72 -8.94
CA VAL A 208 13.17 -9.94 -9.63
C VAL A 208 11.76 -10.36 -9.21
N GLY A 209 11.49 -10.44 -7.91
CA GLY A 209 10.17 -10.78 -7.39
C GLY A 209 9.09 -9.78 -7.84
N ASN A 210 9.40 -8.48 -7.82
CA ASN A 210 8.48 -7.44 -8.28
C ASN A 210 8.16 -7.57 -9.78
N LEU A 211 9.15 -7.89 -10.61
CA LEU A 211 8.96 -8.14 -12.05
C LEU A 211 8.08 -9.37 -12.29
N LEU A 212 8.37 -10.49 -11.62
CA LEU A 212 7.62 -11.73 -11.78
C LEU A 212 6.18 -11.58 -11.28
N GLN A 213 5.98 -10.93 -10.13
CA GLN A 213 4.65 -10.60 -9.61
C GLN A 213 3.83 -9.80 -10.65
N ALA A 214 4.45 -8.81 -11.30
CA ALA A 214 3.78 -8.00 -12.32
C ALA A 214 3.43 -8.79 -13.60
N GLN A 215 4.14 -9.87 -13.89
CA GLN A 215 3.94 -10.72 -15.07
C GLN A 215 3.06 -11.96 -14.81
N CYS A 216 2.69 -12.24 -13.55
CA CYS A 216 1.94 -13.44 -13.17
C CYS A 216 0.70 -13.68 -14.04
N SER A 217 -0.08 -12.65 -14.36
CA SER A 217 -1.29 -12.80 -15.18
C SER A 217 -0.98 -13.31 -16.60
N GLN A 218 0.11 -12.83 -17.20
CA GLN A 218 0.58 -13.27 -18.52
C GLN A 218 1.14 -14.69 -18.46
N ILE A 219 1.89 -15.02 -17.41
CA ILE A 219 2.45 -16.36 -17.19
C ILE A 219 1.31 -17.39 -16.99
N ILE A 220 0.30 -17.05 -16.19
CA ILE A 220 -0.90 -17.88 -15.99
C ILE A 220 -1.66 -18.05 -17.31
N ALA A 221 -1.80 -16.98 -18.10
CA ALA A 221 -2.46 -17.04 -19.40
C ALA A 221 -1.68 -17.86 -20.45
N ALA A 222 -0.35 -17.92 -20.34
CA ALA A 222 0.50 -18.75 -21.19
C ALA A 222 0.36 -20.26 -20.92
N GLY A 223 -0.14 -20.62 -19.73
CA GLY A 223 -0.56 -21.99 -19.40
C GLY A 223 0.12 -22.58 -18.16
N GLU A 224 -0.43 -23.69 -17.68
CA GLU A 224 0.00 -24.38 -16.46
C GLU A 224 1.46 -24.83 -16.49
N GLU A 225 1.98 -25.18 -17.66
CA GLU A 225 3.39 -25.54 -17.82
C GLU A 225 4.33 -24.38 -17.46
N TYR A 226 4.01 -23.16 -17.88
CA TYR A 226 4.79 -21.96 -17.53
C TYR A 226 4.71 -21.67 -16.03
N VAL A 227 3.53 -21.84 -15.42
CA VAL A 227 3.36 -21.72 -13.98
C VAL A 227 4.25 -22.72 -13.24
N ASN A 228 4.28 -23.98 -13.67
CA ASN A 228 5.12 -25.01 -13.05
C ASN A 228 6.62 -24.72 -13.23
N ILE A 229 7.04 -24.26 -14.41
CA ILE A 229 8.43 -23.83 -14.65
C ILE A 229 8.83 -22.71 -13.69
N LEU A 230 7.99 -21.68 -13.57
CA LEU A 230 8.25 -20.56 -12.67
C LEU A 230 8.37 -21.03 -11.22
N ILE A 231 7.41 -21.82 -10.75
CA ILE A 231 7.30 -22.24 -9.36
C ILE A 231 8.45 -23.17 -8.98
N ASN A 232 8.80 -24.12 -9.85
CA ASN A 232 9.96 -24.99 -9.60
C ASN A 232 11.26 -24.16 -9.57
N HIS A 233 11.42 -23.23 -10.51
CA HIS A 233 12.62 -22.39 -10.58
C HIS A 233 12.84 -21.54 -9.33
N ILE A 234 11.77 -20.96 -8.76
CA ILE A 234 11.85 -20.21 -7.50
C ILE A 234 12.04 -21.14 -6.29
N ASN A 235 11.37 -22.31 -6.26
CA ASN A 235 11.51 -23.27 -5.15
C ASN A 235 12.97 -23.75 -4.99
N GLU A 236 13.64 -24.08 -6.10
CA GLU A 236 15.03 -24.55 -6.12
C GLU A 236 16.04 -23.52 -5.58
N ARG A 237 15.64 -22.24 -5.50
CA ARG A 237 16.51 -21.13 -5.09
C ARG A 237 16.19 -20.58 -3.70
N GLN A 238 15.09 -21.01 -3.08
CA GLN A 238 14.79 -20.58 -1.73
C GLN A 238 15.78 -21.23 -0.78
N ASN A 239 16.41 -20.43 0.08
CA ASN A 239 17.26 -20.97 1.14
C ASN A 239 16.38 -21.75 2.13
N PRO A 240 16.61 -23.06 2.38
CA PRO A 240 15.76 -23.85 3.24
C PRO A 240 15.89 -23.50 4.73
N GLU A 241 17.03 -22.94 5.16
CA GLU A 241 17.29 -22.56 6.55
C GLU A 241 16.64 -21.23 6.91
N THR A 242 16.62 -20.27 5.97
CA THR A 242 16.11 -18.92 6.21
C THR A 242 14.77 -18.65 5.54
N GLY A 243 14.36 -19.46 4.56
CA GLY A 243 13.13 -19.25 3.79
C GLY A 243 13.14 -18.02 2.87
N VAL A 244 14.27 -17.30 2.74
CA VAL A 244 14.42 -16.15 1.83
C VAL A 244 15.12 -16.53 0.53
N TRP A 245 15.09 -15.63 -0.46
CA TRP A 245 15.90 -15.71 -1.68
C TRP A 245 17.05 -14.71 -1.53
N GLY A 246 18.19 -15.23 -1.08
CA GLY A 246 19.38 -14.46 -0.71
C GLY A 246 20.21 -15.21 0.34
N GLU A 247 21.45 -14.77 0.55
CA GLU A 247 22.36 -15.39 1.53
C GLU A 247 22.12 -14.89 2.95
N VAL A 248 21.62 -13.66 3.09
CA VAL A 248 21.51 -12.96 4.38
C VAL A 248 20.07 -12.53 4.64
N VAL A 249 19.63 -12.65 5.90
CA VAL A 249 18.36 -12.11 6.36
C VAL A 249 18.54 -10.64 6.73
N ASN A 250 17.98 -9.75 5.92
CA ASN A 250 17.95 -8.29 6.11
C ASN A 250 16.67 -7.73 5.47
N TYR A 251 16.48 -6.40 5.49
CA TYR A 251 15.29 -5.82 4.88
C TYR A 251 15.17 -6.12 3.38
N ASP A 252 16.26 -6.14 2.62
CA ASP A 252 16.22 -6.38 1.18
C ASP A 252 15.77 -7.80 0.82
N SER A 253 16.29 -8.82 1.51
CA SER A 253 15.86 -10.20 1.28
C SER A 253 14.42 -10.45 1.73
N VAL A 254 13.96 -9.79 2.80
CA VAL A 254 12.55 -9.83 3.22
C VAL A 254 11.65 -9.07 2.26
N ASN A 255 12.10 -7.97 1.67
CA ASN A 255 11.39 -7.28 0.59
C ASN A 255 11.23 -8.21 -0.64
N GLY A 256 12.28 -8.98 -0.98
CA GLY A 256 12.21 -10.02 -2.00
C GLY A 256 11.20 -11.11 -1.69
N LEU A 257 11.25 -11.65 -0.46
CA LEU A 257 10.30 -12.64 0.05
C LEU A 257 8.86 -12.13 -0.07
N MET A 258 8.57 -10.90 0.34
CA MET A 258 7.26 -10.26 0.23
C MET A 258 6.68 -10.36 -1.18
N LYS A 259 7.51 -10.07 -2.20
CA LYS A 259 7.09 -10.13 -3.60
C LYS A 259 6.88 -11.55 -4.10
N LEU A 260 7.79 -12.46 -3.75
CA LEU A 260 7.73 -13.85 -4.19
C LEU A 260 6.56 -14.61 -3.54
N VAL A 261 6.22 -14.35 -2.28
CA VAL A 261 5.02 -14.90 -1.63
C VAL A 261 3.75 -14.53 -2.41
N LEU A 262 3.66 -13.32 -2.96
CA LEU A 262 2.54 -12.91 -3.81
C LEU A 262 2.50 -13.64 -5.17
N VAL A 263 3.65 -14.11 -5.68
CA VAL A 263 3.70 -14.98 -6.87
C VAL A 263 3.02 -16.32 -6.56
N TYR A 264 3.34 -16.96 -5.44
CA TYR A 264 2.66 -18.20 -5.02
C TYR A 264 1.15 -18.01 -4.86
N ALA A 265 0.73 -16.87 -4.26
CA ALA A 265 -0.68 -16.53 -4.13
C ALA A 265 -1.38 -16.45 -5.50
N ALA A 266 -0.80 -15.71 -6.45
CA ALA A 266 -1.33 -15.53 -7.79
C ALA A 266 -1.41 -16.86 -8.57
N CYS A 267 -0.36 -17.67 -8.49
CA CYS A 267 -0.27 -18.98 -9.12
C CYS A 267 -1.02 -20.09 -8.36
N LYS A 268 -1.65 -19.76 -7.22
CA LYS A 268 -2.37 -20.71 -6.35
C LYS A 268 -1.51 -21.91 -5.95
N ARG A 269 -0.28 -21.66 -5.52
CA ARG A 269 0.70 -22.68 -5.11
C ARG A 269 1.04 -22.61 -3.62
N PRO A 270 1.46 -23.72 -3.01
CA PRO A 270 1.96 -23.72 -1.64
C PRO A 270 3.31 -23.01 -1.55
N VAL A 271 3.57 -22.36 -0.41
CA VAL A 271 4.86 -21.70 -0.14
C VAL A 271 5.77 -22.70 0.59
N PRO A 272 6.98 -23.02 0.07
CA PRO A 272 7.95 -23.85 0.78
C PRO A 272 8.62 -23.11 1.95
N ASN A 273 9.15 -23.88 2.90
CA ASN A 273 9.94 -23.39 4.05
C ASN A 273 9.27 -22.22 4.81
N ALA A 274 7.94 -22.27 4.95
CA ALA A 274 7.16 -21.15 5.47
C ALA A 274 7.51 -20.77 6.92
N MET A 275 7.88 -21.73 7.78
CA MET A 275 8.31 -21.42 9.15
C MET A 275 9.63 -20.61 9.14
N ALA A 276 10.63 -21.06 8.38
CA ALA A 276 11.89 -20.33 8.24
C ALA A 276 11.67 -18.93 7.66
N ALA A 277 10.79 -18.79 6.67
CA ALA A 277 10.41 -17.49 6.10
C ALA A 277 9.73 -16.57 7.12
N LEU A 278 8.88 -17.12 8.00
CA LEU A 278 8.26 -16.38 9.11
C LEU A 278 9.33 -15.90 10.09
N GLU A 279 10.23 -16.79 10.52
CA GLU A 279 11.32 -16.47 11.46
C GLU A 279 12.26 -15.39 10.90
N SER A 280 12.57 -15.43 9.60
CA SER A 280 13.34 -14.38 8.93
C SER A 280 12.62 -13.04 8.88
N CYS A 281 11.30 -13.03 8.65
CA CYS A 281 10.51 -11.79 8.76
C CYS A 281 10.53 -11.23 10.18
N VAL A 282 10.37 -12.08 11.20
CA VAL A 282 10.45 -11.67 12.62
C VAL A 282 11.83 -11.07 12.91
N LYS A 283 12.90 -11.75 12.51
CA LYS A 283 14.28 -11.28 12.69
C LYS A 283 14.49 -9.90 12.05
N ALA A 284 14.02 -9.68 10.83
CA ALA A 284 14.12 -8.38 10.18
C ALA A 284 13.26 -7.31 10.88
N ALA A 285 12.03 -7.64 11.29
CA ALA A 285 11.17 -6.73 12.03
C ALA A 285 11.78 -6.30 13.37
N MET A 286 12.50 -7.19 14.03
CA MET A 286 13.19 -6.96 15.31
C MET A 286 14.62 -6.39 15.16
N SER A 287 15.11 -6.22 13.93
CA SER A 287 16.48 -5.74 13.65
C SER A 287 16.71 -4.32 14.19
N ASP A 288 17.93 -4.04 14.64
CA ASP A 288 18.43 -2.71 15.00
C ASP A 288 18.98 -1.93 13.80
N GLU A 289 18.95 -2.52 12.60
CA GLU A 289 19.32 -1.86 11.35
C GLU A 289 18.55 -0.54 11.16
N GLU A 290 19.30 0.52 10.87
CA GLU A 290 18.76 1.86 10.64
C GLU A 290 17.77 1.84 9.47
N ILE A 291 16.57 2.36 9.72
CA ILE A 291 15.57 2.47 8.67
C ILE A 291 15.84 3.70 7.80
N THR A 292 15.79 3.50 6.50
CA THR A 292 15.90 4.54 5.47
C THR A 292 14.54 4.91 4.92
N PHE A 293 13.59 3.97 4.91
CA PHE A 293 12.21 4.21 4.49
C PHE A 293 11.20 3.26 5.15
N VAL A 294 9.95 3.73 5.24
CA VAL A 294 8.81 3.09 5.92
C VAL A 294 8.58 1.63 5.51
N CYS A 295 8.88 1.28 4.25
CA CYS A 295 8.69 -0.07 3.75
C CYS A 295 9.58 -1.11 4.45
N GLN A 296 10.73 -0.71 5.03
CA GLN A 296 11.64 -1.66 5.68
C GLN A 296 11.01 -2.29 6.93
N PHE A 297 10.27 -1.53 7.74
CA PHE A 297 9.54 -2.11 8.88
C PHE A 297 8.14 -2.63 8.51
N TYR A 298 7.53 -2.12 7.42
CA TYR A 298 6.24 -2.62 6.94
C TYR A 298 6.31 -4.00 6.29
N ASN A 299 7.27 -4.18 5.38
CA ASN A 299 7.33 -5.35 4.51
C ASN A 299 7.43 -6.67 5.29
N PRO A 300 8.19 -6.78 6.39
CA PRO A 300 8.16 -7.96 7.24
C PRO A 300 6.75 -8.29 7.76
N ILE A 301 6.00 -7.30 8.25
CA ILE A 301 4.68 -7.51 8.86
C ILE A 301 3.64 -7.95 7.82
N VAL A 302 3.55 -7.25 6.68
CA VAL A 302 2.64 -7.65 5.58
C VAL A 302 3.02 -9.01 5.00
N THR A 303 4.31 -9.36 5.00
CA THR A 303 4.77 -10.68 4.54
C THR A 303 4.30 -11.77 5.48
N ILE A 304 4.43 -11.60 6.79
CA ILE A 304 3.92 -12.57 7.77
C ILE A 304 2.40 -12.76 7.60
N ALA A 305 1.64 -11.66 7.53
CA ALA A 305 0.19 -11.73 7.35
C ALA A 305 -0.21 -12.49 6.06
N ASN A 306 0.44 -12.16 4.94
CA ASN A 306 0.19 -12.86 3.67
C ASN A 306 0.62 -14.32 3.72
N LEU A 307 1.79 -14.61 4.29
CA LEU A 307 2.35 -15.95 4.39
C LEU A 307 1.41 -16.87 5.18
N ILE A 308 0.90 -16.42 6.33
CA ILE A 308 -0.05 -17.17 7.15
C ILE A 308 -1.31 -17.52 6.35
N ASP A 309 -1.91 -16.56 5.66
CA ASP A 309 -3.14 -16.77 4.89
C ASP A 309 -2.93 -17.70 3.68
N ILE A 310 -1.79 -17.55 3.00
CA ILE A 310 -1.44 -18.42 1.87
C ILE A 310 -1.18 -19.83 2.37
N VAL A 311 -0.40 -20.02 3.44
CA VAL A 311 -0.13 -21.33 4.03
C VAL A 311 -1.42 -21.99 4.52
N ALA A 312 -2.30 -21.25 5.20
CA ALA A 312 -3.60 -21.75 5.63
C ALA A 312 -4.45 -22.26 4.45
N SER A 313 -4.45 -21.52 3.34
CA SER A 313 -5.28 -21.85 2.16
C SER A 313 -4.64 -22.81 1.16
N ARG A 314 -3.31 -22.99 1.18
CA ARG A 314 -2.55 -23.76 0.18
C ARG A 314 -1.78 -24.94 0.76
N ASN A 315 -1.22 -24.80 1.95
CA ASN A 315 -0.47 -25.86 2.62
C ASN A 315 -1.35 -26.61 3.65
N GLY A 316 -2.47 -26.01 4.05
CA GLY A 316 -3.46 -26.61 4.94
C GLY A 316 -3.76 -25.74 6.16
N ALA A 317 -5.01 -25.80 6.65
CA ALA A 317 -5.46 -24.95 7.76
C ALA A 317 -4.60 -25.12 9.03
N GLU A 318 -4.16 -26.34 9.32
CA GLU A 318 -3.32 -26.63 10.49
C GLU A 318 -1.91 -26.02 10.37
N ALA A 319 -1.34 -25.98 9.17
CA ALA A 319 -0.06 -25.31 8.93
C ALA A 319 -0.20 -23.80 9.17
N GLY A 320 -1.30 -23.20 8.70
CA GLY A 320 -1.61 -21.79 8.97
C GLY A 320 -1.80 -21.52 10.47
N LYS A 321 -2.52 -22.39 11.18
CA LYS A 321 -2.71 -22.32 12.64
C LYS A 321 -1.37 -22.38 13.38
N THR A 322 -0.48 -23.28 12.97
CA THR A 322 0.87 -23.40 13.55
C THR A 322 1.64 -22.08 13.47
N LEU A 323 1.61 -21.41 12.32
CA LEU A 323 2.24 -20.09 12.17
C LEU A 323 1.58 -19.02 13.05
N ARG A 324 0.25 -19.02 13.17
CA ARG A 324 -0.47 -18.08 14.05
C ARG A 324 -0.12 -18.27 15.53
N GLU A 325 -0.02 -19.52 16.01
CA GLU A 325 0.38 -19.79 17.39
C GLU A 325 1.81 -19.30 17.66
N LYS A 326 2.73 -19.48 16.70
CA LYS A 326 4.09 -18.91 16.83
C LYS A 326 4.06 -17.38 16.91
N MET A 327 3.19 -16.74 16.15
CA MET A 327 3.05 -15.27 16.22
C MET A 327 2.43 -14.77 17.52
N LYS A 328 1.61 -15.55 18.24
CA LYS A 328 1.10 -15.13 19.57
C LYS A 328 2.22 -14.90 20.58
N GLU A 329 3.30 -15.68 20.49
CA GLU A 329 4.49 -15.53 21.33
C GLU A 329 5.30 -14.28 20.93
N LEU A 330 5.48 -14.05 19.63
CA LEU A 330 6.44 -13.07 19.11
C LEU A 330 5.86 -11.68 18.86
N ALA A 331 4.55 -11.61 18.57
CA ALA A 331 3.91 -10.37 18.15
C ALA A 331 3.94 -9.24 19.19
N PRO A 332 3.82 -9.47 20.52
CA PRO A 332 3.88 -8.37 21.49
C PRO A 332 5.14 -7.52 21.36
N ASP A 333 6.30 -8.16 21.26
CA ASP A 333 7.58 -7.47 21.12
C ASP A 333 7.75 -6.86 19.73
N MET A 334 7.29 -7.55 18.69
CA MET A 334 7.29 -7.00 17.33
C MET A 334 6.46 -5.73 17.22
N ILE A 335 5.28 -5.67 17.86
CA ILE A 335 4.43 -4.47 17.87
C ILE A 335 5.16 -3.31 18.56
N ARG A 336 5.83 -3.56 19.69
CA ARG A 336 6.61 -2.54 20.43
C ARG A 336 7.77 -2.01 19.60
N VAL A 337 8.61 -2.88 19.04
CA VAL A 337 9.74 -2.47 18.19
C VAL A 337 9.25 -1.76 16.93
N THR A 338 8.14 -2.22 16.34
CA THR A 338 7.55 -1.55 15.18
C THR A 338 7.06 -0.14 15.55
N LYS A 339 6.51 0.06 16.75
CA LYS A 339 6.13 1.39 17.25
C LYS A 339 7.31 2.36 17.23
N GLU A 340 8.44 1.93 17.76
CA GLU A 340 9.67 2.73 17.84
C GLU A 340 10.13 3.14 16.45
N LYS A 341 10.09 2.22 15.48
CA LYS A 341 10.43 2.50 14.08
C LYS A 341 9.44 3.44 13.41
N VAL A 342 8.13 3.27 13.65
CA VAL A 342 7.09 4.16 13.13
C VAL A 342 7.25 5.59 13.66
N LEU A 343 7.66 5.76 14.91
CA LEU A 343 7.90 7.07 15.52
C LEU A 343 9.00 7.88 14.82
N LEU A 344 10.01 7.21 14.24
CA LEU A 344 11.04 7.88 13.45
C LEU A 344 10.48 8.57 12.21
N CYS A 345 9.36 8.07 11.68
CA CYS A 345 8.65 8.62 10.53
C CYS A 345 7.54 9.62 10.92
N ARG A 346 7.23 9.80 12.21
CA ARG A 346 6.15 10.70 12.66
C ARG A 346 6.49 12.16 12.41
N LYS A 347 5.50 12.94 12.00
CA LYS A 347 5.65 14.36 11.65
C LYS A 347 4.78 15.27 12.50
N ARG A 348 5.18 16.54 12.57
CA ARG A 348 4.51 17.57 13.38
C ARG A 348 3.11 17.91 12.88
N ASP A 349 2.86 17.66 11.60
CA ASP A 349 1.55 17.79 10.95
C ASP A 349 0.56 16.69 11.37
N GLY A 350 0.97 15.73 12.21
CA GLY A 350 0.12 14.63 12.67
C GLY A 350 0.14 13.42 11.73
N SER A 351 1.00 13.40 10.72
CA SER A 351 1.10 12.35 9.72
C SER A 351 2.44 11.60 9.79
N PHE A 352 2.74 10.76 8.79
CA PHE A 352 3.98 10.00 8.70
C PHE A 352 4.63 10.18 7.33
N SER A 353 5.97 10.20 7.29
CA SER A 353 6.75 10.38 6.06
C SER A 353 7.42 9.09 5.59
N TYR A 354 7.64 8.99 4.27
CA TYR A 354 8.27 7.82 3.67
C TYR A 354 9.67 7.55 4.20
N ASN A 355 10.47 8.60 4.40
CA ASN A 355 11.80 8.50 5.01
C ASN A 355 11.74 9.10 6.42
N PRO A 356 12.58 8.70 7.38
CA PRO A 356 12.55 9.25 8.73
C PRO A 356 12.59 10.79 8.79
N ASN A 357 13.32 11.43 7.87
CA ASN A 357 13.55 12.87 7.92
C ASN A 357 12.64 13.69 6.99
N HIS A 358 12.05 13.09 5.96
CA HIS A 358 11.28 13.84 4.95
C HIS A 358 10.34 12.94 4.13
N SER A 359 9.34 13.56 3.50
CA SER A 359 8.47 12.91 2.52
C SER A 359 9.24 12.45 1.28
N CYS A 360 8.71 11.46 0.56
CA CYS A 360 9.32 11.03 -0.70
C CYS A 360 8.97 12.02 -1.83
N PHE A 361 9.95 12.75 -2.36
CA PHE A 361 9.70 13.71 -3.45
C PHE A 361 9.43 13.05 -4.82
N VAL A 362 9.81 11.78 -4.99
CA VAL A 362 9.56 10.99 -6.21
C VAL A 362 8.92 9.64 -5.88
N SER A 363 7.67 9.43 -6.29
CA SER A 363 7.02 8.12 -6.20
C SER A 363 7.01 7.42 -7.55
N GLN A 364 7.65 6.25 -7.63
CA GLN A 364 7.71 5.43 -8.86
C GLN A 364 8.25 6.16 -10.09
N GLY A 365 9.23 7.04 -9.84
CA GLY A 365 9.84 7.87 -10.86
C GLY A 365 9.08 9.16 -11.16
N ALA A 366 7.86 9.37 -10.62
CA ALA A 366 7.10 10.60 -10.82
C ALA A 366 7.28 11.59 -9.65
N PRO A 367 7.47 12.90 -9.91
CA PRO A 367 7.63 13.91 -8.87
C PRO A 367 6.29 14.24 -8.21
N VAL A 368 6.20 14.12 -6.89
CA VAL A 368 4.93 14.17 -6.14
C VAL A 368 4.86 15.24 -5.03
N THR A 369 6.01 15.74 -4.57
CA THR A 369 6.11 16.86 -3.62
C THR A 369 7.43 17.60 -3.82
N ASP A 370 7.64 18.72 -3.12
CA ASP A 370 8.92 19.42 -3.09
C ASP A 370 10.02 18.58 -2.42
N GLN A 371 11.26 18.86 -2.77
CA GLN A 371 12.40 18.11 -2.26
C GLN A 371 12.61 18.30 -0.77
N ASN A 372 12.77 17.17 -0.07
CA ASN A 372 13.22 17.09 1.32
C ASN A 372 12.35 17.85 2.34
N MET A 373 11.05 17.99 2.06
CA MET A 373 10.12 18.59 3.01
C MET A 373 9.96 17.69 4.24
N ASN A 374 10.18 18.26 5.43
CA ASN A 374 9.95 17.57 6.71
C ASN A 374 8.46 17.58 7.07
N GLU A 375 7.69 16.89 6.24
CA GLU A 375 6.25 16.70 6.28
C GLU A 375 5.95 15.21 6.07
N GLY A 376 4.74 14.77 6.37
CA GLY A 376 4.34 13.42 6.00
C GLY A 376 3.72 13.34 4.62
N ASP A 377 3.50 12.11 4.18
CA ASP A 377 2.90 11.80 2.89
C ASP A 377 1.85 10.69 3.02
N VAL A 378 0.93 10.66 2.05
CA VAL A 378 -0.20 9.73 2.06
C VAL A 378 0.28 8.29 2.11
N ASN A 379 1.37 7.97 1.41
CA ASN A 379 1.87 6.61 1.34
C ASN A 379 2.35 6.09 2.69
N ALA A 380 3.29 6.81 3.31
CA ALA A 380 3.77 6.45 4.63
C ALA A 380 2.70 6.52 5.70
N SER A 381 1.77 7.47 5.60
CA SER A 381 0.67 7.58 6.54
C SER A 381 -0.26 6.38 6.47
N CYS A 382 -0.62 5.91 5.27
CA CYS A 382 -1.42 4.68 5.10
C CYS A 382 -0.65 3.44 5.59
N ILE A 383 0.62 3.31 5.21
CA ILE A 383 1.48 2.20 5.62
C ILE A 383 1.60 2.14 7.15
N SER A 384 1.93 3.26 7.79
CA SER A 384 2.23 3.35 9.22
C SER A 384 1.00 3.30 10.11
N SER A 385 -0.21 3.34 9.53
CA SER A 385 -1.48 3.31 10.27
C SER A 385 -2.29 2.06 9.93
N THR A 386 -3.27 2.15 9.02
CA THR A 386 -4.16 1.03 8.65
C THR A 386 -3.38 -0.13 8.07
N GLY A 387 -2.29 0.14 7.35
CA GLY A 387 -1.36 -0.88 6.89
C GLY A 387 -0.77 -1.71 8.04
N MET A 388 -0.23 -1.07 9.08
CA MET A 388 0.33 -1.79 10.23
C MET A 388 -0.75 -2.48 11.05
N THR A 389 -1.76 -1.73 11.49
CA THR A 389 -2.77 -2.28 12.38
C THR A 389 -3.54 -3.41 11.71
N GLY A 390 -3.93 -3.24 10.45
CA GLY A 390 -4.63 -4.27 9.67
C GLY A 390 -3.79 -5.53 9.47
N HIS A 391 -2.49 -5.41 9.18
CA HIS A 391 -1.67 -6.63 9.05
C HIS A 391 -1.39 -7.31 10.38
N PHE A 392 -1.19 -6.55 11.47
CA PHE A 392 -1.09 -7.16 12.79
C PHE A 392 -2.38 -7.88 13.20
N THR A 393 -3.56 -7.28 13.03
CA THR A 393 -4.84 -7.98 13.30
C THR A 393 -5.02 -9.20 12.41
N ARG A 394 -4.65 -9.09 11.13
CA ARG A 394 -4.70 -10.21 10.19
C ARG A 394 -3.79 -11.36 10.55
N ILE A 395 -2.64 -11.12 11.21
CA ILE A 395 -1.78 -12.19 11.78
C ILE A 395 -2.54 -13.04 12.81
N PHE A 396 -3.47 -12.46 13.57
CA PHE A 396 -4.30 -13.18 14.54
C PHE A 396 -5.61 -13.71 13.94
N GLY A 397 -5.90 -13.43 12.67
CA GLY A 397 -7.14 -13.86 12.02
C GLY A 397 -8.37 -13.18 12.65
N ILE A 398 -8.23 -11.90 13.00
CA ILE A 398 -9.33 -11.02 13.42
C ILE A 398 -9.55 -9.91 12.38
N PRO A 399 -10.75 -9.29 12.35
CA PRO A 399 -11.01 -8.16 11.47
C PRO A 399 -10.06 -6.99 11.73
N ASP A 400 -9.96 -6.08 10.76
CA ASP A 400 -9.22 -4.84 10.94
C ASP A 400 -9.80 -4.03 12.10
N MET A 401 -8.90 -3.56 12.97
CA MET A 401 -9.29 -2.69 14.07
C MET A 401 -9.54 -1.26 13.54
N PRO A 402 -10.73 -0.69 13.75
CA PRO A 402 -10.97 0.70 13.39
C PRO A 402 -10.04 1.62 14.20
N LEU A 403 -9.40 2.57 13.53
CA LEU A 403 -8.53 3.54 14.18
C LEU A 403 -9.31 4.71 14.79
N PHE A 404 -10.44 5.04 14.18
CA PHE A 404 -11.26 6.21 14.46
C PHE A 404 -12.72 5.80 14.69
N CYS A 405 -13.40 6.57 15.54
CA CYS A 405 -14.79 6.31 15.90
C CYS A 405 -15.76 7.06 14.97
N ALA A 406 -17.06 6.88 15.21
CA ALA A 406 -18.10 7.57 14.44
C ALA A 406 -18.06 9.11 14.58
N GLU A 407 -17.66 9.66 15.74
CA GLU A 407 -17.51 11.11 15.89
C GLU A 407 -16.31 11.64 15.10
N ASP A 408 -15.18 10.93 15.07
CA ASP A 408 -14.04 11.26 14.21
C ASP A 408 -14.45 11.28 12.73
N ALA A 409 -15.22 10.28 12.29
CA ALA A 409 -15.74 10.22 10.92
C ALA A 409 -16.60 11.46 10.59
N LYS A 410 -17.51 11.88 11.48
CA LYS A 410 -18.30 13.11 11.25
C LYS A 410 -17.43 14.34 11.10
N ILE A 411 -16.44 14.51 11.98
CA ILE A 411 -15.49 15.64 11.92
C ILE A 411 -14.74 15.63 10.58
N PHE A 412 -14.18 14.48 10.20
CA PHE A 412 -13.48 14.31 8.93
C PHE A 412 -14.34 14.68 7.73
N HIS A 413 -15.58 14.21 7.69
CA HIS A 413 -16.53 14.51 6.60
C HIS A 413 -16.92 15.98 6.52
N GLU A 414 -17.08 16.65 7.67
CA GLU A 414 -17.31 18.09 7.71
C GLU A 414 -16.08 18.87 7.21
N LEU A 415 -14.87 18.40 7.50
CA LEU A 415 -13.65 19.01 6.95
C LEU A 415 -13.58 18.88 5.44
N LEU A 416 -13.90 17.71 4.89
CA LEU A 416 -13.97 17.51 3.43
C LEU A 416 -15.02 18.42 2.78
N LYS A 417 -16.22 18.55 3.37
CA LYS A 417 -17.29 19.43 2.88
C LYS A 417 -16.89 20.91 2.89
N ASN A 418 -16.09 21.32 3.86
CA ASN A 418 -15.62 22.70 4.04
C ASN A 418 -14.23 22.95 3.45
N SER A 419 -13.65 21.99 2.74
CA SER A 419 -12.37 22.13 2.06
C SER A 419 -12.44 23.26 1.03
N LYS A 420 -11.33 24.00 0.92
CA LYS A 420 -11.19 25.11 -0.04
C LYS A 420 -10.05 24.79 -1.00
N VAL A 421 -10.08 25.41 -2.17
CA VAL A 421 -8.91 25.43 -3.05
C VAL A 421 -7.80 26.20 -2.36
N TYR A 422 -6.63 25.57 -2.27
CA TYR A 422 -5.45 26.16 -1.64
C TYR A 422 -4.82 27.20 -2.57
N SER A 423 -4.32 28.29 -1.98
CA SER A 423 -3.48 29.24 -2.71
C SER A 423 -2.14 28.60 -2.97
N LYS A 424 -1.81 28.38 -4.24
CA LYS A 424 -0.57 27.73 -4.63
C LYS A 424 0.54 28.73 -4.89
N THR A 425 1.75 28.35 -4.53
CA THR A 425 2.97 29.07 -4.88
C THR A 425 3.32 28.78 -6.34
N LYS A 426 3.56 29.85 -7.11
CA LYS A 426 3.97 29.75 -8.53
C LYS A 426 5.41 29.27 -8.74
N ALA A 427 6.20 29.22 -7.67
CA ALA A 427 7.59 28.82 -7.73
C ALA A 427 7.65 27.34 -8.12
N ARG A 428 7.97 27.08 -9.39
CA ARG A 428 8.30 25.75 -9.85
C ARG A 428 9.66 25.37 -9.28
N PRO A 429 9.81 24.22 -8.61
CA PRO A 429 11.12 23.79 -8.15
C PRO A 429 12.06 23.54 -9.33
N LEU A 430 13.27 24.11 -9.30
CA LEU A 430 14.26 24.01 -10.38
C LEU A 430 14.60 22.56 -10.75
N TRP A 431 14.59 21.67 -9.76
CA TRP A 431 14.86 20.25 -9.95
C TRP A 431 13.81 19.55 -10.84
N MET A 432 12.59 20.08 -10.93
CA MET A 432 11.52 19.51 -11.77
C MET A 432 11.85 19.66 -13.26
N ASP A 433 12.47 20.77 -13.65
CA ASP A 433 12.92 20.98 -15.03
C ASP A 433 14.06 20.02 -15.38
N GLU A 434 14.98 19.77 -14.44
CA GLU A 434 16.01 18.76 -14.61
C GLU A 434 15.44 17.35 -14.72
N TRP A 435 14.48 16.98 -13.87
CA TRP A 435 13.82 15.66 -13.94
C TRP A 435 13.11 15.45 -15.28
N MET A 436 12.41 16.48 -15.77
CA MET A 436 11.77 16.46 -17.08
C MET A 436 12.77 16.38 -18.24
N ALA A 437 13.98 16.93 -18.08
CA ALA A 437 15.03 16.90 -19.08
C ALA A 437 15.85 15.59 -19.06
N LYS A 438 16.03 15.00 -17.87
CA LYS A 438 16.93 13.86 -17.65
C LYS A 438 16.31 12.49 -17.88
N SER A 439 14.99 12.32 -17.91
CA SER A 439 14.38 10.99 -17.99
C SER A 439 14.73 10.23 -19.30
N PRO A 440 15.72 9.30 -19.30
CA PRO A 440 16.25 8.69 -20.51
C PRO A 440 15.40 7.51 -20.97
N GLU A 441 14.57 6.93 -20.09
CA GLU A 441 13.59 5.88 -20.40
C GLU A 441 12.33 6.41 -21.11
N LEU A 442 12.30 7.72 -21.43
CA LEU A 442 11.16 8.42 -22.04
C LEU A 442 11.45 8.97 -23.45
N LYS A 443 12.53 8.50 -24.09
CA LYS A 443 12.73 8.65 -25.54
C LYS A 443 12.27 7.42 -26.29
#